data_AF-A0A3B9JGF0-F1
#
_entry.id   AF-A0A3B9JGF0-F1
#
_cell.length_a   1.000
_cell.length_b   1.000
_cell.length_c   1.000
_cell.angle_alpha   90.00
_cell.angle_beta   90.00
_cell.angle_gamma   90.00
#
_symmetry.space_group_name_H-M   'P 1'
#
loop_
_entity.id
_entity.type
_entity.pdbx_description
1 polymer ?
#
loop_
_entity_poly.entity_id
_entity_poly.type
_entity_poly.pdbx_seq_one_letter_code
_entity_poly.pdbx_strand_id
1 'polypeptide(L)'
;MKRKKIKNSSSKDIMGIVDHLGEIRKRLFTIIIVFFIFTLISFNYADDLVNMLIENSQNLGYSLVYLAPGELFSQYIKVSLVIGIAFSSPIILFQVWAFIRPGLKKGEKVVVFLSLFSGLICFLIGAAFAYMIAVPLMLNFFMTVDQNQIVLPTISIQNYINFIMSTLITFGLVFEMPVITVF
;
A
#
# COMPACT_ATOMS: atom_id res chain seq x y z
N MET A 1 41.21 -38.88 7.98
CA MET A 1 41.14 -37.54 7.34
C MET A 1 39.73 -37.06 6.95
N LYS A 2 38.76 -37.93 6.58
CA LYS A 2 37.40 -37.51 6.14
C LYS A 2 36.54 -36.81 7.21
N ARG A 3 36.69 -37.12 8.51
CA ARG A 3 35.88 -36.54 9.61
C ARG A 3 36.10 -35.04 9.86
N LYS A 4 37.27 -34.47 9.51
CA LYS A 4 37.58 -33.03 9.74
C LYS A 4 36.91 -32.10 8.71
N LYS A 5 36.65 -32.58 7.49
CA LYS A 5 35.99 -31.79 6.42
C LYS A 5 34.49 -31.58 6.66
N ILE A 6 33.81 -32.55 7.27
CA ILE A 6 32.36 -32.47 7.54
C ILE A 6 32.05 -31.41 8.61
N LYS A 7 32.91 -31.29 9.64
CA LYS A 7 32.72 -30.29 10.72
C LYS A 7 32.88 -28.85 10.22
N ASN A 8 33.82 -28.60 9.30
CA ASN A 8 34.08 -27.27 8.72
C ASN A 8 33.04 -26.79 7.70
N SER A 9 32.30 -27.69 7.05
CA SER A 9 31.16 -27.31 6.19
C SER A 9 29.99 -26.83 7.05
N SER A 10 29.62 -27.59 8.09
CA SER A 10 28.51 -27.22 8.98
C SER A 10 28.70 -25.85 9.66
N SER A 11 29.93 -25.52 10.10
CA SER A 11 30.21 -24.24 10.77
C SER A 11 30.21 -23.05 9.82
N LYS A 12 30.50 -23.25 8.53
CA LYS A 12 30.49 -22.18 7.52
C LYS A 12 29.08 -21.87 7.03
N ASP A 13 28.23 -22.90 6.94
CA ASP A 13 26.81 -22.75 6.61
C ASP A 13 26.02 -22.12 7.77
N ILE A 14 26.33 -22.47 9.03
CA ILE A 14 25.73 -21.82 10.21
C ILE A 14 26.09 -20.33 10.26
N MET A 15 27.34 -19.97 9.98
CA MET A 15 27.78 -18.57 9.96
C MET A 15 27.06 -17.77 8.84
N GLY A 16 26.88 -18.36 7.65
CA GLY A 16 26.13 -17.75 6.56
C GLY A 16 24.63 -17.58 6.83
N ILE A 17 23.97 -18.54 7.50
CA ILE A 17 22.54 -18.42 7.88
C ILE A 17 22.36 -17.37 8.98
N VAL A 18 23.26 -17.34 9.99
CA VAL A 18 23.21 -16.34 11.06
C VAL A 18 23.46 -14.93 10.52
N ASP A 19 24.37 -14.77 9.57
CA ASP A 19 24.61 -13.50 8.89
C ASP A 19 23.40 -13.05 8.05
N HIS A 20 22.77 -13.97 7.31
CA HIS A 20 21.55 -13.68 6.54
C HIS A 20 20.36 -13.28 7.45
N LEU A 21 20.19 -13.94 8.59
CA LEU A 21 19.19 -13.56 9.61
C LEU A 21 19.49 -12.19 10.23
N GLY A 22 20.77 -11.86 10.43
CA GLY A 22 21.21 -10.53 10.87
C GLY A 22 20.84 -9.44 9.87
N GLU A 23 20.98 -9.73 8.57
CA GLU A 23 20.63 -8.82 7.49
C GLU A 23 19.12 -8.56 7.40
N ILE A 24 18.29 -9.60 7.58
CA ILE A 24 16.81 -9.47 7.64
C ILE A 24 16.41 -8.50 8.74
N ARG A 25 16.94 -8.70 9.96
CA ARG A 25 16.59 -7.85 11.11
C ARG A 25 16.92 -6.39 10.81
N LYS A 26 18.12 -6.12 10.30
CA LYS A 26 18.55 -4.75 9.99
C LYS A 26 17.65 -4.10 8.95
N ARG A 27 17.30 -4.82 7.88
CA ARG A 27 16.41 -4.33 6.82
C ARG A 27 14.99 -4.08 7.32
N LEU A 28 14.47 -4.99 8.16
CA LEU A 28 13.15 -4.84 8.78
C LEU A 28 13.09 -3.59 9.67
N PHE A 29 14.12 -3.34 10.50
CA PHE A 29 14.20 -2.11 11.28
C PHE A 29 14.22 -0.86 10.40
N THR A 30 14.98 -0.87 9.29
CA THR A 30 14.99 0.24 8.34
C THR A 30 13.60 0.48 7.73
N ILE A 31 12.90 -0.59 7.30
CA ILE A 31 11.53 -0.50 6.76
C ILE A 31 10.58 0.11 7.79
N ILE A 32 10.62 -0.37 9.04
CA ILE A 32 9.77 0.13 10.12
C ILE A 32 10.05 1.61 10.38
N ILE A 33 11.31 2.01 10.50
CA ILE A 33 11.68 3.41 10.76
C ILE A 33 11.22 4.32 9.63
N VAL A 34 11.48 3.93 8.38
CA VAL A 34 11.05 4.70 7.20
C VAL A 34 9.52 4.82 7.17
N PHE A 35 8.82 3.71 7.38
CA PHE A 35 7.36 3.70 7.45
C PHE A 35 6.81 4.64 8.54
N PHE A 36 7.37 4.63 9.74
CA PHE A 36 6.95 5.53 10.82
C PHE A 36 7.24 7.00 10.50
N ILE A 37 8.40 7.31 9.90
CA ILE A 37 8.74 8.68 9.49
C ILE A 37 7.72 9.19 8.46
N PHE A 38 7.44 8.41 7.40
CA PHE A 38 6.46 8.81 6.38
C PHE A 38 5.05 8.92 6.95
N THR A 39 4.65 8.00 7.83
CA THR A 39 3.34 8.05 8.49
C THR A 39 3.19 9.30 9.36
N LEU A 40 4.22 9.67 10.14
CA LEU A 40 4.20 10.89 10.96
C LEU A 40 4.12 12.15 10.09
N ILE A 41 4.85 12.17 8.98
CA ILE A 41 4.75 13.28 8.01
C ILE A 41 3.34 13.34 7.44
N SER A 42 2.79 12.22 6.95
CA SER A 42 1.43 12.15 6.41
C SER A 42 0.35 12.50 7.44
N PHE A 43 0.57 12.20 8.72
CA PHE A 43 -0.36 12.56 9.79
C PHE A 43 -0.50 14.07 9.96
N ASN A 44 0.57 14.85 9.78
CA ASN A 44 0.50 16.32 9.81
C ASN A 44 -0.36 16.91 8.67
N TYR A 45 -0.54 16.18 7.57
CA TYR A 45 -1.37 16.56 6.43
C TYR A 45 -2.68 15.77 6.37
N ALA A 46 -3.03 15.02 7.42
CA ALA A 46 -4.18 14.13 7.40
C ALA A 46 -5.50 14.88 7.17
N ASP A 47 -5.63 16.10 7.69
CA ASP A 47 -6.79 16.96 7.49
C ASP A 47 -7.00 17.28 6.00
N ASP A 48 -5.95 17.74 5.32
CA ASP A 48 -6.00 18.08 3.89
C ASP A 48 -6.31 16.83 3.04
N LEU A 49 -5.69 15.70 3.37
CA LEU A 49 -5.89 14.44 2.66
C LEU A 49 -7.32 13.94 2.80
N VAL A 50 -7.89 13.98 4.00
CA VAL A 50 -9.29 13.59 4.24
C VAL A 50 -10.25 14.56 3.55
N ASN A 51 -10.00 15.87 3.61
CA ASN A 51 -10.82 16.86 2.93
C ASN A 51 -10.84 16.63 1.42
N MET A 52 -9.68 16.35 0.82
CA MET A 52 -9.56 16.00 -0.60
C MET A 52 -10.43 14.78 -0.95
N LEU A 53 -10.42 13.73 -0.11
CA LEU A 53 -11.25 12.53 -0.32
C LEU A 53 -12.76 12.86 -0.23
N ILE A 54 -13.16 13.75 0.68
CA ILE A 54 -14.55 14.14 0.93
C ILE A 54 -15.11 15.01 -0.19
N GLU A 55 -14.30 15.88 -0.77
CA GLU A 55 -14.71 16.85 -1.79
C GLU A 55 -15.40 16.17 -2.99
N ASN A 56 -14.87 15.01 -3.42
CA ASN A 56 -15.46 14.20 -4.50
C ASN A 56 -16.92 13.78 -4.22
N SER A 57 -17.26 13.52 -2.96
CA SER A 57 -18.62 13.13 -2.55
C SER A 57 -19.55 14.33 -2.46
N GLN A 58 -19.07 15.45 -1.95
CA GLN A 58 -19.86 16.68 -1.84
C GLN A 58 -20.21 17.25 -3.22
N ASN A 59 -19.28 17.22 -4.17
CA ASN A 59 -19.52 17.63 -5.56
C ASN A 59 -20.62 16.81 -6.24
N LEU A 60 -20.88 15.59 -5.77
CA LEU A 60 -21.93 14.70 -6.27
C LEU A 60 -23.24 14.81 -5.48
N GLY A 61 -23.34 15.71 -4.49
CA GLY A 61 -24.56 15.96 -3.71
C GLY A 61 -24.77 15.05 -2.50
N TYR A 62 -23.78 14.26 -2.11
CA TYR A 62 -23.84 13.43 -0.91
C TYR A 62 -23.59 14.27 0.36
N SER A 63 -24.40 14.04 1.39
CA SER A 63 -24.17 14.61 2.72
C SER A 63 -23.40 13.62 3.59
N LEU A 64 -22.22 14.00 4.06
CA LEU A 64 -21.44 13.16 4.97
C LEU A 64 -21.76 13.48 6.42
N VAL A 65 -21.97 12.42 7.22
CA VAL A 65 -22.20 12.51 8.66
C VAL A 65 -21.23 11.62 9.41
N TYR A 66 -20.88 12.01 10.64
CA TYR A 66 -20.19 11.15 11.59
C TYR A 66 -21.23 10.61 12.58
N LEU A 67 -21.23 9.30 12.83
CA LEU A 67 -22.16 8.66 13.77
C LEU A 67 -21.61 8.63 15.19
N ALA A 68 -20.28 8.70 15.34
CA ALA A 68 -19.63 8.82 16.62
C ALA A 68 -18.50 9.85 16.57
N PRO A 69 -18.23 10.57 17.68
CA PRO A 69 -17.22 11.63 17.73
C PRO A 69 -15.80 11.12 17.44
N GLY A 70 -15.53 9.83 17.68
CA GLY A 70 -14.23 9.20 17.40
C GLY A 70 -14.03 8.73 15.94
N GLU A 71 -15.05 8.78 15.09
CA GLU A 71 -14.95 8.27 13.71
C GLU A 71 -13.99 9.10 12.87
N LEU A 72 -14.11 10.43 12.93
CA LEU A 72 -13.26 11.37 12.19
C LEU A 72 -11.78 11.16 12.54
N PHE A 73 -11.47 11.11 13.84
CA PHE A 73 -10.11 10.85 14.33
C PHE A 73 -9.56 9.50 13.83
N SER A 74 -10.39 8.46 13.85
CA SER A 74 -10.01 7.13 13.35
C SER A 74 -9.75 7.14 11.84
N GLN A 75 -10.48 7.97 11.07
CA GLN A 75 -10.21 8.13 9.65
C GLN A 75 -8.89 8.88 9.39
N TYR A 76 -8.55 9.92 10.15
CA TYR A 76 -7.25 10.60 10.01
C TYR A 76 -6.09 9.63 10.18
N ILE A 77 -6.11 8.79 11.23
CA ILE A 77 -5.08 7.77 11.46
C ILE A 77 -5.04 6.77 10.30
N LYS A 78 -6.20 6.26 9.87
CA LYS A 78 -6.26 5.27 8.78
C LYS A 78 -5.70 5.83 7.48
N VAL A 79 -6.09 7.06 7.13
CA VAL A 79 -5.66 7.74 5.91
C VAL A 79 -4.17 8.04 5.95
N SER A 80 -3.66 8.56 7.07
CA SER A 80 -2.22 8.81 7.24
C SER A 80 -1.39 7.54 7.17
N LEU A 81 -1.90 6.41 7.70
CA LEU A 81 -1.21 5.12 7.61
C LEU A 81 -1.11 4.64 6.17
N VAL A 82 -2.23 4.61 5.43
CA VAL A 82 -2.24 4.14 4.04
C VAL A 82 -1.34 5.00 3.16
N ILE A 83 -1.41 6.32 3.33
CA ILE A 83 -0.60 7.25 2.55
C ILE A 83 0.88 7.15 2.97
N GLY A 84 1.16 6.97 4.25
CA GLY A 84 2.49 6.66 4.77
C GLY A 84 3.07 5.39 4.14
N ILE A 85 2.27 4.32 3.99
CA ILE A 85 2.67 3.11 3.24
C ILE A 85 2.95 3.45 1.78
N ALA A 86 2.06 4.19 1.12
CA ALA A 86 2.21 4.54 -0.29
C ALA A 86 3.51 5.34 -0.55
N PHE A 87 3.82 6.34 0.27
CA PHE A 87 5.06 7.12 0.13
C PHE A 87 6.31 6.37 0.55
N SER A 88 6.23 5.47 1.54
CA SER A 88 7.36 4.61 1.93
C SER A 88 7.58 3.44 0.98
N SER A 89 6.59 3.09 0.14
CA SER A 89 6.63 1.94 -0.77
C SER A 89 7.87 1.85 -1.65
N PRO A 90 8.44 2.93 -2.25
CA PRO A 90 9.63 2.82 -3.09
C PRO A 90 10.85 2.32 -2.30
N ILE A 91 10.99 2.79 -1.05
CA ILE A 91 12.09 2.42 -0.17
C ILE A 91 11.89 1.00 0.36
N ILE A 92 10.64 0.64 0.70
CA ILE A 92 10.29 -0.71 1.15
C ILE A 92 10.60 -1.72 0.04
N LEU A 93 10.14 -1.48 -1.18
CA LEU A 93 10.40 -2.37 -2.32
C LEU A 93 11.89 -2.47 -2.64
N PHE A 94 12.64 -1.36 -2.54
CA PHE A 94 14.09 -1.40 -2.72
C PHE A 94 14.77 -2.29 -1.65
N GLN A 95 14.35 -2.18 -0.39
CA GLN A 95 14.89 -3.01 0.68
C GLN A 95 14.52 -4.49 0.52
N VAL A 96 13.30 -4.77 0.06
CA VAL A 96 12.84 -6.12 -0.29
C VAL A 96 13.68 -6.67 -1.45
N TRP A 97 13.86 -5.92 -2.54
CA TRP A 97 14.72 -6.34 -3.65
C TRP A 97 16.15 -6.64 -3.19
N ALA A 98 16.74 -5.75 -2.40
CA ALA A 98 18.11 -5.89 -1.92
C ALA A 98 18.28 -7.10 -0.98
N PHE A 99 17.21 -7.50 -0.28
CA PHE A 99 17.16 -8.73 0.50
C PHE A 99 17.11 -9.99 -0.35
N ILE A 100 16.32 -10.00 -1.43
CA ILE A 100 16.18 -11.19 -2.29
C ILE A 100 17.40 -11.34 -3.23
N ARG A 101 18.01 -10.22 -3.66
CA ARG A 101 19.20 -10.15 -4.55
C ARG A 101 20.31 -11.20 -4.31
N PRO A 102 20.78 -11.50 -3.08
CA PRO A 102 21.79 -12.53 -2.85
C PRO A 102 21.38 -13.94 -3.31
N GLY A 103 20.08 -14.25 -3.34
CA GLY A 103 19.55 -15.54 -3.80
C GLY A 103 19.35 -15.68 -5.31
N LEU A 104 19.51 -14.61 -6.10
CA LEU A 104 19.22 -14.62 -7.54
C LEU A 104 20.45 -14.81 -8.43
N LYS A 105 20.25 -15.44 -9.60
CA LYS A 105 21.27 -15.48 -10.67
C LYS A 105 21.48 -14.09 -11.26
N LYS A 106 22.65 -13.87 -11.88
CA LYS A 106 23.05 -12.55 -12.42
C LYS A 106 22.02 -11.96 -13.40
N GLY A 107 21.39 -12.78 -14.25
CA GLY A 107 20.35 -12.33 -15.19
C GLY A 107 18.99 -12.06 -14.54
N GLU A 108 18.63 -12.82 -13.50
CA GLU A 108 17.32 -12.72 -12.84
C GLU A 108 17.22 -11.44 -11.97
N LYS A 109 18.35 -10.90 -11.51
CA LYS A 109 18.40 -9.68 -10.67
C LYS A 109 17.78 -8.46 -11.34
N VAL A 110 18.01 -8.30 -12.65
CA VAL A 110 17.49 -7.17 -13.43
C VAL A 110 16.00 -7.35 -13.67
N VAL A 111 15.58 -8.58 -13.98
CA VAL A 111 14.19 -8.94 -14.24
C VAL A 111 13.32 -8.71 -13.00
N VAL A 112 13.78 -9.12 -11.81
CA VAL A 112 13.06 -8.86 -10.56
C VAL A 112 13.09 -7.39 -10.15
N PHE A 113 14.20 -6.68 -10.39
CA PHE A 113 14.23 -5.23 -10.13
C PHE A 113 13.20 -4.48 -11.00
N LEU A 114 13.18 -4.79 -12.29
CA LEU A 114 12.25 -4.18 -13.25
C LEU A 114 10.80 -4.54 -12.92
N SER A 115 10.54 -5.79 -12.48
CA SER A 115 9.23 -6.23 -11.98
C SER A 115 8.74 -5.35 -10.84
N LEU A 116 9.54 -5.21 -9.79
CA LEU A 116 9.15 -4.47 -8.58
C LEU A 116 8.94 -2.98 -8.88
N PHE A 117 9.78 -2.40 -9.72
CA PHE A 117 9.65 -1.00 -10.12
C PHE A 117 8.45 -0.76 -11.03
N SER A 118 8.21 -1.63 -12.02
CA SER A 118 7.03 -1.58 -12.88
C SER A 118 5.75 -1.81 -12.08
N GLY A 119 5.77 -2.75 -11.12
CA GLY A 119 4.66 -3.04 -10.22
C GLY A 119 4.27 -1.81 -9.40
N LEU A 120 5.25 -1.12 -8.81
CA LEU A 120 5.00 0.12 -8.08
C LEU A 120 4.36 1.19 -8.95
N ILE A 121 4.87 1.39 -10.17
CA ILE A 121 4.29 2.36 -11.11
C ILE A 121 2.86 1.97 -11.48
N CYS A 122 2.63 0.70 -11.81
CA CYS A 122 1.30 0.16 -12.11
C CYS A 122 0.33 0.34 -10.94
N PHE A 123 0.77 0.06 -9.71
CA PHE A 123 -0.04 0.23 -8.50
C PHE A 123 -0.43 1.70 -8.29
N LEU A 124 0.51 2.63 -8.45
CA LEU A 124 0.23 4.07 -8.35
C LEU A 124 -0.74 4.54 -9.43
N ILE A 125 -0.58 4.07 -10.67
CA ILE A 125 -1.51 4.35 -11.77
C ILE A 125 -2.90 3.77 -11.46
N GLY A 126 -2.96 2.53 -10.96
CA GLY A 126 -4.21 1.87 -10.57
C GLY A 126 -4.93 2.59 -9.44
N ALA A 127 -4.19 3.06 -8.42
CA ALA A 127 -4.74 3.88 -7.34
C ALA A 127 -5.25 5.24 -7.86
N ALA A 128 -4.48 5.91 -8.73
CA ALA A 128 -4.92 7.16 -9.35
C ALA A 128 -6.19 6.97 -10.21
N PHE A 129 -6.24 5.89 -11.00
CA PHE A 129 -7.41 5.50 -11.78
C PHE A 129 -8.62 5.22 -10.87
N ALA A 130 -8.43 4.50 -9.77
CA ALA A 130 -9.50 4.23 -8.82
C ALA A 130 -10.06 5.54 -8.23
N TYR A 131 -9.19 6.45 -7.80
CA TYR A 131 -9.60 7.72 -7.21
C TYR A 131 -10.34 8.62 -8.20
N MET A 132 -9.78 8.82 -9.38
CA MET A 132 -10.26 9.83 -10.34
C MET A 132 -11.40 9.33 -11.23
N ILE A 133 -11.50 8.02 -11.46
CA ILE A 133 -12.45 7.44 -12.41
C ILE A 133 -13.38 6.46 -11.72
N ALA A 134 -12.86 5.43 -11.03
CA ALA A 134 -13.71 4.36 -10.50
C ALA A 134 -14.64 4.85 -9.37
N VAL A 135 -14.10 5.57 -8.37
CA VAL A 135 -14.87 6.13 -7.25
C VAL A 135 -16.01 7.03 -7.74
N PRO A 136 -15.80 8.09 -8.55
CA PRO A 136 -16.89 8.92 -9.01
C PRO A 136 -17.88 8.17 -9.90
N LEU A 137 -17.43 7.21 -10.70
CA LEU A 137 -18.32 6.36 -11.50
C LEU A 137 -19.25 5.52 -10.60
N MET A 138 -18.70 4.90 -9.55
CA MET A 138 -19.47 4.09 -8.59
C MET A 138 -20.44 4.94 -7.78
N LEU A 139 -20.02 6.12 -7.31
CA LEU A 139 -20.88 7.05 -6.58
C LEU A 139 -22.03 7.56 -7.47
N ASN A 140 -21.76 7.94 -8.72
CA ASN A 140 -22.80 8.31 -9.67
C ASN A 140 -23.77 7.15 -9.94
N PHE A 141 -23.24 5.94 -10.11
CA PHE A 141 -24.08 4.76 -10.27
C PHE A 141 -25.03 4.58 -9.08
N PHE A 142 -24.53 4.66 -7.84
CA PHE A 142 -25.36 4.54 -6.64
C PHE A 142 -26.43 5.65 -6.54
N MET A 143 -26.14 6.88 -6.97
CA MET A 143 -27.15 7.94 -7.07
C MET A 143 -28.24 7.59 -8.09
N THR A 144 -27.89 7.03 -9.25
CA THR A 144 -28.87 6.68 -10.29
C THR A 144 -29.75 5.48 -9.94
N VAL A 145 -29.33 4.66 -8.97
CA VAL A 145 -30.11 3.52 -8.48
C VAL A 145 -31.33 3.99 -7.68
N ASP A 146 -31.22 5.09 -6.92
CA ASP A 146 -32.38 5.68 -6.23
C ASP A 146 -33.18 6.60 -7.16
N GLN A 147 -33.88 5.98 -8.12
CA GLN A 147 -34.63 6.67 -9.18
C GLN A 147 -35.78 7.56 -8.66
N ASN A 148 -36.25 7.32 -7.43
CA ASN A 148 -37.39 8.04 -6.85
C ASN A 148 -36.98 9.08 -5.79
N GLN A 149 -35.68 9.25 -5.52
CA GLN A 149 -35.13 10.17 -4.51
C GLN A 149 -35.87 10.12 -3.15
N ILE A 150 -36.32 8.92 -2.76
CA ILE A 150 -37.14 8.74 -1.55
C ILE A 150 -36.26 8.94 -0.31
N VAL A 151 -34.95 8.68 -0.44
CA VAL A 151 -33.98 8.72 0.66
C VAL A 151 -32.95 9.81 0.41
N LEU A 152 -32.73 10.66 1.42
CA LEU A 152 -31.63 11.63 1.37
C LEU A 152 -30.29 10.88 1.28
N PRO A 153 -29.42 11.16 0.30
CA PRO A 153 -28.15 10.48 0.10
C PRO A 153 -27.14 10.88 1.19
N THR A 154 -27.31 10.28 2.37
CA THR A 154 -26.50 10.53 3.55
C THR A 154 -25.60 9.33 3.80
N ILE A 155 -24.29 9.54 3.84
CA ILE A 155 -23.30 8.47 4.03
C ILE A 155 -22.46 8.75 5.26
N SER A 156 -22.19 7.71 6.06
CA SER A 156 -21.21 7.78 7.15
C SER A 156 -19.81 8.05 6.58
N ILE A 157 -19.08 8.99 7.19
CA ILE A 157 -17.68 9.25 6.82
C ILE A 157 -16.81 8.00 6.94
N GLN A 158 -17.08 7.13 7.92
CA GLN A 158 -16.35 5.89 8.07
C GLN A 158 -16.58 4.95 6.89
N ASN A 159 -17.83 4.77 6.48
CA ASN A 159 -18.16 3.89 5.34
C ASN A 159 -17.62 4.46 4.04
N TYR A 160 -17.69 5.78 3.86
CA TYR A 160 -17.16 6.45 2.69
C TYR A 160 -15.64 6.30 2.54
N ILE A 161 -14.87 6.59 3.61
CA ILE A 161 -13.41 6.42 3.57
C ILE A 161 -13.02 4.95 3.40
N ASN A 162 -13.72 4.02 4.07
CA ASN A 162 -13.49 2.59 3.88
C ASN A 162 -13.74 2.16 2.44
N PHE A 163 -14.81 2.65 1.82
CA PHE A 163 -15.14 2.39 0.42
C PHE A 163 -14.03 2.89 -0.51
N ILE A 164 -13.58 4.14 -0.34
CA ILE A 164 -12.47 4.70 -1.15
C ILE A 164 -11.22 3.86 -0.96
N MET A 165 -10.81 3.61 0.28
CA MET A 165 -9.58 2.87 0.58
C MET A 165 -9.60 1.46 0.00
N SER A 166 -10.71 0.74 0.18
CA SER A 166 -10.88 -0.60 -0.39
C SER A 166 -10.81 -0.56 -1.91
N THR A 167 -11.43 0.44 -2.54
CA THR A 167 -11.42 0.60 -4.00
C THR A 167 -10.01 0.90 -4.50
N LEU A 168 -9.27 1.83 -3.87
CA LEU A 168 -7.89 2.16 -4.21
C LEU A 168 -6.98 0.93 -4.15
N ILE A 169 -7.05 0.16 -3.05
CA ILE A 169 -6.23 -1.04 -2.88
C ILE A 169 -6.61 -2.09 -3.92
N THR A 170 -7.91 -2.32 -4.14
CA THR A 170 -8.39 -3.33 -5.08
C THR A 170 -7.93 -3.03 -6.50
N PHE A 171 -8.13 -1.80 -6.98
CA PHE A 171 -7.69 -1.41 -8.32
C PHE A 171 -6.17 -1.35 -8.44
N GLY A 172 -5.46 -0.93 -7.38
CA GLY A 172 -4.00 -1.01 -7.34
C GLY A 172 -3.50 -2.44 -7.57
N LEU A 173 -4.06 -3.42 -6.85
CA LEU A 173 -3.74 -4.84 -7.02
C LEU A 173 -4.15 -5.38 -8.40
N VAL A 174 -5.31 -4.99 -8.92
CA VAL A 174 -5.75 -5.37 -10.27
C VAL A 174 -4.76 -4.87 -11.33
N PHE A 175 -4.21 -3.67 -11.14
CA PHE A 175 -3.22 -3.10 -12.06
C PHE A 175 -1.82 -3.74 -11.93
N GLU A 176 -1.56 -4.53 -10.89
CA GLU A 176 -0.36 -5.37 -10.82
C GLU A 176 -0.48 -6.66 -11.65
N MET A 177 -1.70 -7.08 -12.02
CA MET A 177 -1.92 -8.32 -12.79
C MET A 177 -1.12 -8.38 -14.11
N PRO A 178 -1.04 -7.31 -14.93
CA PRO A 178 -0.21 -7.31 -16.14
C PRO A 178 1.25 -7.59 -15.83
N VAL A 179 1.78 -7.01 -14.75
CA VAL A 179 3.17 -7.25 -14.32
C VAL A 179 3.33 -8.73 -14.01
N ILE A 180 2.44 -9.31 -13.19
CA ILE A 180 2.51 -10.73 -12.81
C ILE A 180 2.45 -11.67 -14.02
N THR A 181 1.58 -11.40 -15.00
CA THR A 181 1.40 -12.27 -16.18
C THR A 181 2.57 -12.26 -17.17
N VAL A 182 3.45 -11.27 -17.10
CA VAL A 182 4.63 -11.15 -17.97
C VAL A 182 5.82 -11.99 -17.45
N PHE A 183 5.79 -12.43 -16.19
CA PHE A 183 6.77 -13.35 -15.59
C PHE A 183 6.32 -14.81 -15.71
#